data_AF-A0A6G0RQ72-F1
#
_entry.id   AF-A0A6G0RQ72-F1
#
_cell.length_a   1.000
_cell.length_b   1.000
_cell.length_c   1.000
_cell.angle_alpha   90.00
_cell.angle_beta   90.00
_cell.angle_gamma   90.00
#
_symmetry.space_group_name_H-M   'P 1'
#
loop_
_entity.id
_entity.type
_entity.pdbx_description
1 polymer ?
#
loop_
_entity_poly.entity_id
_entity_poly.type
_entity_poly.pdbx_seq_one_letter_code
_entity_poly.pdbx_strand_id
1 'polypeptide(L)'
;MSSLLSTDSQGVPLGQRKQYKIVEINDAGNAPSGSRRAQSPTRRISNEVKTSQYTWWSFVVVFLYLTFQKTANLYFLLVGIFQIIPSVSPTDGVPLQFTPLAIIIVIDAIFAGYEDYKRHMADDLTISAKTRVFNRQLREFEEVEWRELKVGDIVVANHEILAADIMILAVVPAEGSRSGGNMGLCYVETKNLDGETNHKLREAPQPTRNMFTNEHEAG
;
A
#
# COMPACT_ATOMS: atom_id res chain seq x y z
N MET A 1 -8.65 34.96 29.93
CA MET A 1 -8.23 35.06 28.52
C MET A 1 -8.86 33.91 27.77
N SER A 2 -10.02 34.16 27.18
CA SER A 2 -10.82 33.16 26.45
C SER A 2 -10.29 33.08 25.03
N SER A 3 -9.83 31.90 24.60
CA SER A 3 -9.36 31.69 23.23
C SER A 3 -10.58 31.60 22.31
N LEU A 4 -10.61 32.47 21.29
CA LEU A 4 -11.63 32.52 20.26
C LEU A 4 -11.49 31.30 19.35
N LEU A 5 -12.18 30.21 19.69
CA LEU A 5 -12.49 29.14 18.74
C LEU A 5 -13.43 29.70 17.68
N SER A 6 -12.89 29.97 16.50
CA SER A 6 -13.68 30.30 15.31
C SER A 6 -14.60 29.11 14.99
N THR A 7 -15.90 29.34 15.09
CA THR A 7 -16.97 28.41 14.70
C THR A 7 -17.61 28.91 13.40
N ASP A 8 -18.06 28.00 12.53
CA ASP A 8 -18.83 28.39 11.34
C ASP A 8 -20.30 28.68 11.70
N SER A 9 -21.11 29.01 10.68
CA SER A 9 -22.55 29.28 10.79
C SER A 9 -23.41 28.13 11.38
N GLN A 10 -22.83 26.94 11.56
CA GLN A 10 -23.42 25.74 12.15
C GLN A 10 -22.77 25.37 13.51
N GLY A 11 -21.87 26.21 14.05
CA GLY A 11 -21.35 26.07 15.42
C GLY A 11 -20.30 24.98 15.62
N VAL A 12 -19.74 24.41 14.56
CA VAL A 12 -18.77 23.30 14.66
C VAL A 12 -17.34 23.84 14.77
N PRO A 13 -16.54 23.43 15.78
CA PRO A 13 -15.14 23.83 15.89
C PRO A 13 -14.30 23.26 14.74
N LEU A 14 -13.56 24.13 14.05
CA LEU A 14 -12.81 23.84 12.82
C LEU A 14 -11.76 22.71 12.93
N GLY A 15 -11.37 22.30 14.15
CA GLY A 15 -10.36 21.27 14.40
C GLY A 15 -10.86 19.82 14.38
N GLN A 16 -12.14 19.56 14.12
CA GLN A 16 -12.76 18.24 14.33
C GLN A 16 -13.57 17.71 13.13
N ARG A 17 -13.19 18.07 11.90
CA ARG A 17 -13.82 17.45 10.71
C ARG A 17 -13.32 16.00 10.56
N LYS A 18 -14.19 15.03 10.88
CA LYS A 18 -14.05 13.68 10.34
C LYS A 18 -14.11 13.79 8.81
N GLN A 19 -12.99 13.54 8.15
CA GLN A 19 -12.99 13.39 6.69
C GLN A 19 -13.78 12.11 6.37
N TYR A 20 -14.92 12.26 5.71
CA TYR A 20 -15.71 11.14 5.20
C TYR A 20 -15.51 11.07 3.69
N LYS A 21 -15.45 9.85 3.16
CA LYS A 21 -15.43 9.59 1.73
C LYS A 21 -16.68 8.78 1.39
N ILE A 22 -17.53 9.33 0.54
CA ILE A 22 -18.70 8.63 0.00
C ILE A 22 -18.21 7.80 -1.18
N VAL A 23 -18.48 6.50 -1.15
CA VAL A 23 -18.22 5.57 -2.26
C VAL A 23 -19.56 5.21 -2.86
N GLU A 24 -19.78 5.61 -4.11
CA GLU A 24 -21.01 5.29 -4.84
C GLU A 24 -20.82 3.96 -5.58
N ILE A 25 -21.59 2.96 -5.17
CA ILE A 25 -21.68 1.69 -5.88
C ILE A 25 -22.67 1.91 -7.03
N ASN A 26 -22.25 1.65 -8.28
CA ASN A 26 -22.99 1.89 -9.54
C ASN A 26 -22.82 3.28 -10.19
N ASP A 27 -21.79 4.06 -9.83
CA ASP A 27 -21.49 5.29 -10.56
C ASP A 27 -20.96 4.99 -11.98
N ALA A 28 -21.45 5.74 -12.98
CA ALA A 28 -21.02 5.66 -14.38
C ALA A 28 -19.52 5.98 -14.55
N GLY A 29 -18.89 6.59 -13.55
CA GLY A 29 -17.45 6.85 -13.49
C GLY A 29 -16.57 5.59 -13.44
N ASN A 30 -17.13 4.42 -13.10
CA ASN A 30 -16.41 3.15 -13.10
C ASN A 30 -16.68 2.28 -14.35
N ALA A 31 -17.29 2.87 -15.39
CA ALA A 31 -17.43 2.19 -16.68
C ALA A 31 -16.04 1.90 -17.30
N PRO A 32 -15.87 0.76 -17.99
CA PRO A 32 -14.64 0.49 -18.74
C PRO A 32 -14.40 1.61 -19.76
N SER A 33 -13.13 1.79 -20.09
CA SER A 33 -12.42 2.97 -20.63
C SER A 33 -13.02 3.73 -21.83
N GLY A 34 -14.21 3.39 -22.32
CA GLY A 34 -14.84 3.92 -23.54
C GLY A 34 -15.88 5.04 -23.36
N SER A 35 -16.31 5.42 -22.15
CA SER A 35 -17.35 6.46 -21.99
C SER A 35 -16.78 7.81 -21.48
N ARG A 36 -16.54 8.73 -22.42
CA ARG A 36 -16.33 10.16 -22.13
C ARG A 36 -17.66 10.78 -21.66
N ARG A 37 -17.94 10.72 -20.36
CA ARG A 37 -18.84 11.69 -19.72
C ARG A 37 -18.15 12.28 -18.50
N ALA A 38 -18.38 13.57 -18.30
CA ALA A 38 -17.67 14.46 -17.38
C ALA A 38 -17.49 13.80 -16.00
N GLN A 39 -16.28 13.30 -15.75
CA GLN A 39 -15.87 12.81 -14.44
C GLN A 39 -15.67 14.03 -13.56
N SER A 40 -16.43 14.11 -12.48
CA SER A 40 -16.04 14.88 -11.29
C SER A 40 -14.56 14.60 -11.00
N PRO A 41 -13.75 15.55 -10.52
CA PRO A 41 -12.34 15.33 -10.24
C PRO A 41 -12.17 14.49 -8.97
N THR A 42 -12.76 13.30 -8.92
CA THR A 42 -12.43 12.30 -7.91
C THR A 42 -11.03 11.79 -8.27
N ARG A 43 -10.05 12.25 -7.51
CA ARG A 43 -8.67 11.79 -7.59
C ARG A 43 -8.68 10.26 -7.60
N ARG A 44 -8.35 9.66 -8.74
CA ARG A 44 -8.19 8.20 -8.86
C ARG A 44 -7.05 7.80 -7.93
N ILE A 45 -7.39 7.05 -6.89
CA ILE A 45 -6.40 6.45 -6.00
C ILE A 45 -6.02 5.13 -6.67
N SER A 46 -4.73 4.97 -6.94
CA SER A 46 -4.18 3.71 -7.48
C SER A 46 -4.10 2.68 -6.37
N ASN A 47 -4.41 1.41 -6.65
CA ASN A 47 -4.20 0.29 -5.75
C ASN A 47 -2.78 -0.30 -5.94
N GLU A 48 -1.77 0.56 -5.96
CA GLU A 48 -0.37 0.19 -6.14
C GLU A 48 0.34 0.30 -4.78
N VAL A 49 0.94 -0.79 -4.32
CA VAL A 49 1.74 -0.83 -3.10
C VAL A 49 3.21 -0.59 -3.48
N LYS A 50 3.85 0.38 -2.83
CA LYS A 50 5.30 0.64 -2.97
C LYS A 50 5.97 0.58 -1.62
N THR A 51 6.80 -0.43 -1.43
CA THR A 51 7.66 -0.61 -0.25
C THR A 51 9.13 -0.32 -0.54
N SER A 52 9.50 -0.33 -1.82
CA SER A 52 10.79 0.18 -2.29
C SER A 52 11.04 1.62 -1.86
N GLN A 53 12.26 1.88 -1.39
CA GLN A 53 12.66 3.20 -0.87
C GLN A 53 13.32 4.06 -1.94
N TYR A 54 13.97 3.42 -2.92
CA TYR A 54 14.77 4.11 -3.90
C TYR A 54 14.27 3.86 -5.32
N THR A 55 14.29 4.92 -6.11
CA THR A 55 14.42 4.81 -7.57
C THR A 55 15.90 4.63 -7.92
N TRP A 56 16.21 4.19 -9.13
CA TRP A 56 17.60 3.97 -9.53
C TRP A 56 18.50 5.22 -9.42
N TRP A 57 17.97 6.43 -9.69
CA TRP A 57 18.69 7.69 -9.49
C TRP A 57 18.72 8.14 -8.03
N SER A 58 17.58 8.06 -7.34
CA SER A 58 17.50 8.49 -5.95
C SER A 58 18.29 7.59 -5.02
N PHE A 59 18.56 6.34 -5.42
CA PHE A 59 19.42 5.41 -4.71
C PHE A 59 20.76 6.07 -4.43
N VAL A 60 21.52 6.46 -5.45
CA VAL A 60 22.88 6.98 -5.27
C VAL A 60 22.88 8.25 -4.41
N VAL A 61 22.01 9.21 -4.71
CA VAL A 61 22.01 10.52 -4.01
C VAL A 61 21.58 10.38 -2.55
N VAL A 62 20.45 9.69 -2.31
CA VAL A 62 19.90 9.55 -0.96
C VAL A 62 20.74 8.60 -0.13
N PHE A 63 21.19 7.47 -0.71
CA PHE A 63 22.07 6.53 -0.03
C PHE A 63 23.37 7.20 0.42
N LEU A 64 24.04 7.96 -0.45
CA LEU A 64 25.29 8.65 -0.08
C LEU A 64 25.05 9.70 0.99
N TYR A 65 23.97 10.49 0.87
CA TYR A 65 23.58 11.45 1.89
C TYR A 65 23.39 10.79 3.27
N LEU A 66 22.61 9.70 3.33
CA LEU A 66 22.37 8.96 4.57
C LEU A 66 23.65 8.27 5.09
N THR A 67 24.48 7.78 4.18
CA THR A 67 25.76 7.13 4.53
C THR A 67 26.72 8.12 5.18
N PHE A 68 26.79 9.36 4.70
CA PHE A 68 27.63 10.40 5.30
C PHE A 68 27.00 11.09 6.52
N GLN A 69 25.71 10.91 6.79
CA GLN A 69 25.12 11.31 8.08
C GLN A 69 25.55 10.41 9.24
N LYS A 70 26.08 9.20 8.97
CA LYS A 70 26.66 8.34 10.01
C LYS A 70 27.94 8.99 10.56
N THR A 71 28.02 9.16 11.89
CA THR A 71 29.13 9.85 12.57
C THR A 71 30.51 9.30 12.18
N ALA A 72 30.67 7.97 12.06
CA ALA A 72 31.93 7.36 11.67
C ALA A 72 32.35 7.72 10.24
N ASN A 73 31.41 7.68 9.29
CA ASN A 73 31.67 8.00 7.89
C ASN A 73 31.95 9.50 7.71
N LEU A 74 31.24 10.36 8.43
CA LEU A 74 31.52 11.80 8.47
C LEU A 74 32.91 12.08 9.04
N TYR A 75 33.29 11.42 10.12
CA TYR A 75 34.63 11.54 10.71
C TYR A 75 35.72 11.18 9.69
N PHE A 76 35.61 10.02 9.03
CA PHE A 76 36.58 9.60 8.03
C PHE A 76 36.61 10.51 6.80
N LEU A 77 35.46 11.05 6.39
CA LEU A 77 35.38 12.05 5.33
C LEU A 77 36.16 13.32 5.69
N LEU A 78 35.94 13.87 6.89
CA LEU A 78 36.60 15.11 7.34
C LEU A 78 38.12 14.92 7.52
N VAL A 79 38.54 13.81 8.13
CA VAL A 79 39.97 13.48 8.26
C VAL A 79 40.61 13.34 6.88
N GLY A 80 39.94 12.67 5.94
CA GLY A 80 40.41 12.55 4.56
C GLY A 80 40.55 13.91 3.86
N ILE A 81 39.61 14.85 4.07
CA ILE A 81 39.71 16.22 3.54
C ILE A 81 40.93 16.94 4.12
N PHE A 82 41.19 16.84 5.43
CA PHE A 82 42.38 17.44 6.03
C PHE A 82 43.69 16.82 5.55
N GLN A 83 43.70 15.52 5.23
CA GLN A 83 44.88 14.83 4.70
C GLN A 83 45.29 15.31 3.30
N ILE A 84 44.37 15.91 2.52
CA ILE A 84 44.68 16.51 1.21
C ILE A 84 45.57 17.74 1.35
N ILE A 85 45.48 18.45 2.48
CA ILE A 85 46.23 19.70 2.70
C ILE A 85 47.66 19.34 3.15
N PRO A 86 48.68 19.50 2.29
CA PRO A 86 50.03 18.99 2.59
C PRO A 86 50.70 19.73 3.75
N SER A 87 50.26 20.95 4.07
CA SER A 87 50.80 21.75 5.17
C SER A 87 50.37 21.29 6.58
N VAL A 88 49.30 20.51 6.68
CA VAL A 88 48.73 20.04 7.96
C VAL A 88 48.72 18.51 8.06
N SER A 89 48.97 17.83 6.94
CA SER A 89 48.88 16.39 6.82
C SER A 89 50.23 15.71 7.09
N PRO A 90 50.28 14.67 7.93
CA PRO A 90 51.48 13.85 8.13
C PRO A 90 51.74 12.86 6.97
N THR A 91 50.87 12.82 5.95
CA THR A 91 50.94 11.90 4.81
C THR A 91 51.27 12.61 3.49
N ASP A 92 51.92 13.78 3.55
CA ASP A 92 52.36 14.56 2.38
C ASP A 92 51.26 14.82 1.33
N GLY A 93 50.04 15.08 1.80
CA GLY A 93 48.89 15.37 0.92
C GLY A 93 48.20 14.13 0.34
N VAL A 94 48.62 12.90 0.69
CA VAL A 94 47.98 11.66 0.24
C VAL A 94 46.82 11.30 1.17
N PRO A 95 45.55 11.28 0.68
CA PRO A 95 44.38 10.97 1.51
C PRO A 95 44.18 9.47 1.66
N LEU A 96 45.06 8.81 2.41
CA LEU A 96 44.99 7.36 2.67
C LEU A 96 43.66 6.93 3.30
N GLN A 97 42.95 7.85 3.97
CA GLN A 97 41.67 7.59 4.60
C GLN A 97 40.51 7.32 3.62
N PHE A 98 40.58 7.81 2.38
CA PHE A 98 39.51 7.59 1.41
C PHE A 98 39.46 6.16 0.89
N THR A 99 40.59 5.46 0.84
CA THR A 99 40.65 4.06 0.39
C THR A 99 39.77 3.12 1.24
N PRO A 100 39.95 3.01 2.57
CA PRO A 100 39.09 2.17 3.39
C PRO A 100 37.64 2.68 3.45
N LEU A 101 37.43 4.00 3.42
CA LEU A 101 36.10 4.59 3.41
C LEU A 101 35.32 4.20 2.15
N ALA A 102 35.95 4.27 0.97
CA ALA A 102 35.33 3.88 -0.30
C ALA A 102 34.92 2.40 -0.30
N ILE A 103 35.79 1.51 0.22
CA ILE A 103 35.50 0.08 0.31
C ILE A 103 34.26 -0.16 1.19
N ILE A 104 34.19 0.46 2.36
CA ILE A 104 33.05 0.34 3.27
C ILE A 104 31.76 0.84 2.62
N ILE A 105 31.80 2.03 2.00
CA ILE A 105 30.64 2.62 1.32
C ILE A 105 30.14 1.71 0.19
N VAL A 106 31.05 1.12 -0.59
CA VAL A 106 30.69 0.21 -1.69
C VAL A 106 30.02 -1.06 -1.15
N ILE A 107 30.54 -1.66 -0.08
CA ILE A 107 29.94 -2.85 0.53
C ILE A 107 28.54 -2.52 1.08
N ASP A 108 28.39 -1.42 1.82
CA ASP A 108 27.09 -0.95 2.32
C ASP A 108 26.10 -0.71 1.16
N ALA A 109 26.57 -0.13 0.06
CA ALA A 109 25.76 0.15 -1.12
C ALA A 109 25.25 -1.14 -1.78
N ILE A 110 26.10 -2.17 -1.87
CA ILE A 110 25.71 -3.46 -2.44
C ILE A 110 24.60 -4.09 -1.59
N PHE A 111 24.74 -4.11 -0.27
CA PHE A 111 23.71 -4.70 0.61
C PHE A 111 22.40 -3.91 0.58
N ALA A 112 22.48 -2.58 0.67
CA ALA A 112 21.30 -1.72 0.59
C ALA A 112 20.59 -1.83 -0.76
N GLY A 113 21.35 -1.87 -1.86
CA GLY A 113 20.80 -2.04 -3.21
C GLY A 113 20.17 -3.42 -3.41
N TYR A 114 20.79 -4.49 -2.90
CA TYR A 114 20.22 -5.84 -2.97
C TYR A 114 18.92 -5.97 -2.16
N GLU A 115 18.87 -5.36 -0.98
CA GLU A 115 17.64 -5.33 -0.17
C GLU A 115 16.53 -4.54 -0.88
N ASP A 116 16.83 -3.37 -1.44
CA ASP A 116 15.83 -2.58 -2.16
C ASP A 116 15.38 -3.28 -3.44
N TYR A 117 16.30 -3.95 -4.16
CA TYR A 117 15.96 -4.78 -5.32
C TYR A 117 14.95 -5.89 -4.97
N LYS A 118 15.15 -6.58 -3.83
CA LYS A 118 14.17 -7.56 -3.35
C LYS A 118 12.81 -6.95 -3.06
N ARG A 119 12.77 -5.71 -2.55
CA ARG A 119 11.51 -4.98 -2.33
C ARG A 119 10.82 -4.63 -3.63
N HIS A 120 11.55 -4.18 -4.66
CA HIS A 120 10.99 -3.97 -6.00
C HIS A 120 10.38 -5.26 -6.56
N MET A 121 11.09 -6.39 -6.45
CA MET A 121 10.55 -7.69 -6.89
C MET A 121 9.27 -8.07 -6.12
N ALA A 122 9.23 -7.85 -4.80
CA ALA A 122 8.05 -8.17 -3.99
C ALA A 122 6.87 -7.23 -4.30
N ASP A 123 7.13 -5.94 -4.53
CA ASP A 123 6.14 -4.96 -4.96
C ASP A 123 5.52 -5.40 -6.30
N ASP A 124 6.35 -5.75 -7.30
CA ASP A 124 5.91 -6.23 -8.62
C ASP A 124 5.04 -7.48 -8.54
N LEU A 125 5.40 -8.43 -7.66
CA LEU A 125 4.61 -9.63 -7.40
C LEU A 125 3.24 -9.31 -6.78
N THR A 126 3.21 -8.36 -5.85
CA THR A 126 1.96 -7.94 -5.18
C THR A 126 1.04 -7.18 -6.15
N ILE A 127 1.62 -6.33 -6.98
CA ILE A 127 0.91 -5.51 -7.98
C ILE A 127 0.28 -6.38 -9.08
N SER A 128 0.98 -7.42 -9.51
CA SER A 128 0.53 -8.35 -10.55
C SER A 128 -0.35 -9.49 -10.04
N ALA A 129 -0.56 -9.59 -8.72
CA ALA A 129 -1.50 -10.54 -8.15
C ALA A 129 -2.91 -10.32 -8.73
N LYS A 130 -3.69 -11.39 -8.84
CA LYS A 130 -5.01 -11.35 -9.47
C LYS A 130 -6.13 -11.34 -8.45
N THR A 131 -7.26 -10.74 -8.83
CA THR A 131 -8.53 -10.83 -8.11
C THR A 131 -9.68 -10.86 -9.12
N ARG A 132 -10.85 -11.32 -8.70
CA ARG A 132 -12.04 -11.41 -9.55
C ARG A 132 -12.95 -10.22 -9.30
N VAL A 133 -13.12 -9.37 -10.32
CA VAL A 133 -13.95 -8.16 -10.28
C VAL A 133 -15.22 -8.38 -11.11
N PHE A 134 -16.36 -7.93 -10.62
CA PHE A 134 -17.63 -8.01 -11.34
C PHE A 134 -17.69 -6.99 -12.49
N ASN A 135 -17.63 -7.49 -13.72
CA ASN A 135 -17.83 -6.69 -14.92
C ASN A 135 -19.34 -6.43 -15.14
N ARG A 136 -19.73 -5.17 -14.96
CA ARG A 136 -21.15 -4.75 -15.05
C ARG A 136 -21.76 -4.89 -16.44
N GLN A 137 -20.94 -4.82 -17.49
CA GLN A 137 -21.41 -4.86 -18.87
C GLN A 137 -21.67 -6.30 -19.31
N LEU A 138 -20.73 -7.19 -18.99
CA LEU A 138 -20.84 -8.62 -19.28
C LEU A 138 -21.70 -9.36 -18.26
N ARG A 139 -21.91 -8.78 -17.07
CA ARG A 139 -22.56 -9.40 -15.90
C ARG A 139 -21.84 -10.67 -15.44
N GLU A 140 -20.53 -10.68 -15.55
CA GLU A 140 -19.66 -11.80 -15.21
C GLU A 140 -18.45 -11.31 -14.40
N PHE A 141 -17.82 -12.20 -13.64
CA PHE A 141 -16.55 -11.88 -12.97
C PHE A 141 -15.39 -12.08 -13.94
N GLU A 142 -14.52 -11.08 -14.02
CA GLU A 142 -13.28 -11.13 -14.79
C GLU A 142 -12.07 -11.06 -13.86
N GLU A 143 -10.98 -11.72 -14.26
CA GLU A 143 -9.71 -11.61 -13.54
C GLU A 143 -9.01 -10.31 -13.88
N VAL A 144 -8.66 -9.56 -12.85
CA VAL A 144 -7.99 -8.26 -12.92
C VAL A 144 -6.78 -8.25 -11.99
N GLU A 145 -5.71 -7.57 -12.41
CA GLU A 145 -4.53 -7.38 -11.56
C GLU A 145 -4.82 -6.39 -10.42
N TRP A 146 -4.16 -6.56 -9.26
CA TRP A 146 -4.41 -5.74 -8.09
C TRP A 146 -4.21 -4.24 -8.35
N ARG A 147 -3.25 -3.86 -9.20
CA ARG A 147 -3.05 -2.43 -9.60
C ARG A 147 -4.21 -1.82 -10.36
N GLU A 148 -5.05 -2.63 -11.01
CA GLU A 148 -6.17 -2.15 -11.83
C GLU A 148 -7.47 -2.04 -11.04
N LEU A 149 -7.50 -2.59 -9.81
CA LEU A 149 -8.63 -2.53 -8.89
C LEU A 149 -8.95 -1.09 -8.48
N LYS A 150 -10.24 -0.72 -8.52
CA LYS A 150 -10.73 0.62 -8.22
C LYS A 150 -11.73 0.62 -7.06
N VAL A 151 -11.78 1.75 -6.37
CA VAL A 151 -12.78 1.98 -5.31
C VAL A 151 -14.19 1.94 -5.92
N GLY A 152 -15.03 1.03 -5.43
CA GLY A 152 -16.39 0.80 -5.93
C GLY A 152 -16.53 -0.44 -6.83
N ASP A 153 -15.42 -1.14 -7.11
CA ASP A 153 -15.45 -2.48 -7.69
C ASP A 153 -16.07 -3.48 -6.72
N ILE A 154 -16.80 -4.44 -7.28
CA ILE A 154 -17.36 -5.56 -6.53
C ILE A 154 -16.45 -6.75 -6.79
N VAL A 155 -15.90 -7.32 -5.73
CA VAL A 155 -14.98 -8.46 -5.80
C VAL A 155 -15.58 -9.68 -5.13
N VAL A 156 -15.20 -10.86 -5.63
CA VAL A 156 -15.45 -12.14 -4.95
C VAL A 156 -14.12 -12.67 -4.41
N ALA A 157 -14.14 -13.18 -3.18
CA ALA A 157 -12.97 -13.73 -2.52
C ALA A 157 -13.33 -15.06 -1.87
N ASN A 158 -12.53 -16.09 -2.11
CA ASN A 158 -12.71 -17.42 -1.52
C ASN A 158 -11.35 -18.04 -1.21
N HIS A 159 -10.98 -18.14 0.08
CA HIS A 159 -9.66 -18.62 0.52
C HIS A 159 -8.47 -17.89 -0.14
N GLU A 160 -8.66 -16.61 -0.48
CA GLU A 160 -7.68 -15.77 -1.17
C GLU A 160 -7.27 -14.59 -0.29
N ILE A 161 -6.06 -14.07 -0.52
CA ILE A 161 -5.61 -12.83 0.12
C ILE A 161 -6.39 -11.66 -0.48
N LEU A 162 -6.89 -10.77 0.38
CA LEU A 162 -7.65 -9.61 -0.04
C LEU A 162 -6.72 -8.52 -0.60
N ALA A 163 -7.04 -8.04 -1.80
CA ALA A 163 -6.26 -7.04 -2.53
C ALA A 163 -6.30 -5.63 -1.93
N ALA A 164 -7.31 -5.35 -1.10
CA ALA A 164 -7.56 -4.05 -0.48
C ALA A 164 -8.51 -4.20 0.72
N ASP A 165 -8.75 -3.10 1.42
CA ASP A 165 -9.82 -3.02 2.42
C ASP A 165 -11.20 -3.15 1.73
N ILE A 166 -11.96 -4.17 2.14
CA ILE A 166 -13.28 -4.47 1.56
C ILE A 166 -14.41 -4.35 2.58
N MET A 167 -15.61 -4.05 2.07
CA MET A 167 -16.85 -4.17 2.82
C MET A 167 -17.57 -5.44 2.38
N ILE A 168 -17.87 -6.33 3.32
CA ILE A 168 -18.64 -7.55 3.04
C ILE A 168 -20.07 -7.13 2.68
N LEU A 169 -20.53 -7.51 1.49
CA LEU A 169 -21.90 -7.27 1.05
C LEU A 169 -22.78 -8.49 1.29
N ALA A 170 -22.31 -9.67 0.94
CA ALA A 170 -23.01 -10.92 1.11
C ALA A 170 -22.02 -12.06 1.32
N VAL A 171 -22.49 -13.16 1.90
CA VAL A 171 -21.70 -14.37 2.08
C VAL A 171 -22.54 -15.54 1.58
N VAL A 172 -21.98 -16.32 0.65
CA VAL A 172 -22.61 -17.52 0.15
C VAL A 172 -22.43 -18.64 1.19
N PRO A 173 -23.50 -19.32 1.62
CA PRO A 173 -23.38 -20.43 2.55
C PRO A 173 -22.69 -21.62 1.87
N ALA A 174 -21.78 -22.28 2.59
CA ALA A 174 -21.15 -23.50 2.09
C ALA A 174 -22.19 -24.60 1.86
N GLU A 175 -22.06 -25.35 0.75
CA GLU A 175 -22.97 -26.44 0.42
C GLU A 175 -23.09 -27.44 1.57
N GLY A 176 -24.33 -27.76 1.96
CA GLY A 176 -24.62 -28.67 3.07
C GLY A 176 -24.88 -28.00 4.41
N SER A 177 -24.75 -26.67 4.53
CA SER A 177 -25.28 -25.92 5.68
C SER A 177 -26.81 -25.89 5.61
N ARG A 178 -27.43 -26.98 6.07
CA ARG A 178 -28.88 -27.16 6.13
C ARG A 178 -29.52 -25.96 6.84
N SER A 179 -30.49 -25.34 6.17
CA SER A 179 -31.61 -24.58 6.73
C SER A 179 -31.37 -24.00 8.14
N GLY A 180 -30.59 -22.91 8.21
CA GLY A 180 -30.47 -22.10 9.44
C GLY A 180 -29.04 -21.88 9.98
N GLY A 181 -28.01 -22.51 9.42
CA GLY A 181 -26.63 -22.33 9.87
C GLY A 181 -25.87 -21.25 9.08
N ASN A 182 -25.62 -20.11 9.70
CA ASN A 182 -24.64 -19.09 9.31
C ASN A 182 -24.85 -18.33 7.98
N MET A 183 -26.10 -17.97 7.66
CA MET A 183 -26.36 -17.01 6.57
C MET A 183 -25.65 -15.67 6.86
N GLY A 184 -24.78 -15.23 5.95
CA GLY A 184 -24.08 -13.96 6.07
C GLY A 184 -22.84 -13.95 6.96
N LEU A 185 -22.35 -15.10 7.44
CA LEU A 185 -21.15 -15.15 8.28
C LEU A 185 -19.95 -15.68 7.49
N CYS A 186 -18.84 -14.95 7.52
CA CYS A 186 -17.57 -15.39 6.96
C CYS A 186 -16.45 -15.34 8.00
N TYR A 187 -15.41 -16.13 7.74
CA TYR A 187 -14.21 -16.19 8.57
C TYR A 187 -13.07 -15.47 7.86
N VAL A 188 -12.36 -14.62 8.58
CA VAL A 188 -11.21 -13.88 8.06
C VAL A 188 -9.98 -14.27 8.88
N GLU A 189 -8.93 -14.73 8.21
CA GLU A 189 -7.62 -14.93 8.83
C GLU A 189 -6.84 -13.62 8.82
N THR A 190 -6.36 -13.19 9.99
CA THR A 190 -5.58 -11.94 10.15
C THR A 190 -4.14 -12.18 10.56
N LYS A 191 -3.64 -13.42 10.48
CA LYS A 191 -2.28 -13.81 10.88
C LYS A 191 -1.19 -12.90 10.33
N ASN A 192 -1.34 -12.42 9.09
CA ASN A 192 -0.37 -11.53 8.45
C ASN A 192 -0.41 -10.07 8.95
N LEU A 193 -1.47 -9.67 9.66
CA LEU A 193 -1.67 -8.31 10.18
C LEU A 193 -1.38 -8.22 11.68
N ASP A 194 -1.89 -9.17 12.48
CA ASP A 194 -1.80 -9.13 13.95
C ASP A 194 -1.12 -10.36 14.58
N GLY A 195 -0.74 -11.36 13.77
CA GLY A 195 -0.12 -12.59 14.26
C GLY A 195 -1.08 -13.54 14.98
N GLU A 196 -2.38 -13.24 15.02
CA GLU A 196 -3.38 -14.14 15.60
C GLU A 196 -3.61 -15.35 14.69
N THR A 197 -3.69 -16.54 15.28
CA THR A 197 -3.95 -17.79 14.55
C THR A 197 -5.43 -18.16 14.46
N ASN A 198 -6.29 -17.43 15.15
CA ASN A 198 -7.73 -17.68 15.15
C ASN A 198 -8.42 -16.95 14.00
N HIS A 199 -9.47 -17.56 13.46
CA HIS A 199 -10.29 -16.90 12.45
C HIS A 199 -11.25 -15.90 13.09
N LYS A 200 -11.27 -14.67 12.57
CA LYS A 200 -12.20 -13.62 13.02
C LYS A 200 -13.53 -13.79 12.27
N LEU A 201 -14.60 -13.95 13.04
CA LEU A 201 -15.96 -13.97 12.50
C LEU A 201 -16.37 -12.57 12.04
N ARG A 202 -16.86 -12.46 10.81
CA ARG A 202 -17.42 -11.22 10.23
C ARG A 202 -18.82 -11.51 9.67
N GLU A 203 -19.68 -10.50 9.74
CA GLU A 203 -21.09 -10.62 9.34
C GLU A 203 -21.43 -9.62 8.23
N ALA A 204 -22.15 -10.09 7.22
CA ALA A 204 -22.71 -9.28 6.16
C ALA A 204 -23.87 -8.40 6.69
N PRO A 205 -24.01 -7.17 6.18
CA PRO A 205 -25.07 -6.27 6.59
C PRO A 205 -26.45 -6.87 6.26
N GLN A 206 -27.43 -6.67 7.15
CA GLN A 206 -28.76 -7.27 7.04
C GLN A 206 -29.44 -7.08 5.67
N PRO A 207 -29.38 -5.88 5.02
CA PRO A 207 -30.08 -5.65 3.77
C PRO A 207 -29.63 -6.53 2.59
N THR A 208 -28.36 -6.92 2.56
CA THR A 208 -27.76 -7.68 1.43
C THR A 208 -27.39 -9.11 1.81
N ARG A 209 -27.59 -9.49 3.08
CA ARG A 209 -27.22 -10.78 3.65
C ARG A 209 -27.76 -11.99 2.89
N ASN A 210 -29.04 -11.91 2.50
CA ASN A 210 -29.77 -13.01 1.87
C ASN A 210 -29.85 -12.86 0.34
N MET A 211 -28.95 -12.05 -0.25
CA MET A 211 -28.98 -11.74 -1.67
C MET A 211 -28.57 -12.93 -2.54
N PHE A 212 -27.69 -13.80 -2.03
CA PHE A 212 -27.23 -14.99 -2.75
C PHE A 212 -27.50 -16.23 -1.90
N THR A 213 -28.13 -17.24 -2.49
CA THR A 213 -28.41 -18.50 -1.79
C THR A 213 -27.46 -19.62 -2.18
N ASN A 214 -26.88 -19.55 -3.38
CA ASN A 214 -25.97 -20.55 -3.94
C ASN A 214 -24.79 -19.89 -4.64
N GLU A 215 -23.68 -20.62 -4.80
CA GLU A 215 -22.48 -20.13 -5.52
C GLU A 215 -22.82 -19.76 -6.96
N HIS A 216 -23.64 -20.57 -7.64
CA HIS A 216 -24.10 -20.31 -9.01
C HIS A 216 -24.88 -19.00 -9.19
N GLU A 217 -25.54 -18.49 -8.14
CA GLU A 217 -26.24 -17.20 -8.20
C GLU A 217 -25.28 -16.02 -7.96
N ALA A 218 -24.16 -16.28 -7.29
CA ALA A 218 -23.18 -15.28 -6.91
C ALA A 218 -22.14 -15.02 -8.01
N GLY A 219 -22.02 -15.89 -9.03
CA GLY A 219 -21.09 -15.77 -10.15
C GLY A 219 -20.01 -16.84 -10.11
#